data_AF-S6AHE4-F1
#
_entry.id   AF-S6AHE4-F1
#
_cell.length_a   1.000
_cell.length_b   1.000
_cell.length_c   1.000
_cell.angle_alpha   90.00
_cell.angle_beta   90.00
_cell.angle_gamma   90.00
#
_symmetry.space_group_name_H-M   'P 1'
#
loop_
_entity.id
_entity.type
_entity.pdbx_description
1 polymer ?
#
loop_
_entity_poly.entity_id
_entity_poly.type
_entity_poly.pdbx_seq_one_letter_code
_entity_poly.pdbx_strand_id
1 'polypeptide(L)'
;MKAPSDIKILSKIYKLYYEEYKNFSTEVENGRKTKIFVPIDCQMIADELDTDGDIIFGRLYYHMEQKYGYRRDDDSRVAFFLLQAGNDQKCVNFPLLASVLAGMQEEDSKFKISTWLSTIAIVVAVGTAVAQVIQS
;
A
#
# COMPACT_ATOMS: atom_id res chain seq x y z
N MET A 1 -4.19 -18.77 8.79
CA MET A 1 -3.73 -17.65 7.94
C MET A 1 -4.13 -16.31 8.58
N LYS A 2 -3.27 -15.29 8.50
CA LYS A 2 -3.56 -13.93 8.99
C LYS A 2 -3.74 -13.03 7.77
N ALA A 3 -4.83 -12.26 7.73
CA ALA A 3 -5.06 -11.34 6.62
C ALA A 3 -3.87 -10.37 6.46
N PRO A 4 -3.31 -10.20 5.24
CA PRO A 4 -2.20 -9.29 5.02
C PRO A 4 -2.61 -7.84 5.30
N SER A 5 -1.64 -7.03 5.72
CA SER A 5 -1.84 -5.57 5.87
C SER A 5 -1.84 -4.88 4.52
N ASP A 6 -2.43 -3.69 4.46
CA ASP A 6 -2.49 -2.89 3.22
C ASP A 6 -1.08 -2.65 2.66
N ILE A 7 -0.12 -2.26 3.51
CA ILE A 7 1.28 -2.04 3.11
C ILE A 7 1.90 -3.29 2.46
N LYS A 8 1.57 -4.51 2.93
CA LYS A 8 2.07 -5.76 2.33
C LYS A 8 1.44 -6.03 0.97
N ILE A 9 0.12 -5.87 0.86
CA ILE A 9 -0.61 -6.04 -0.40
C ILE A 9 -0.08 -5.05 -1.46
N LEU A 10 -0.02 -3.76 -1.11
CA LEU A 10 0.42 -2.72 -2.02
C LEU A 10 1.90 -2.86 -2.40
N SER A 11 2.77 -3.23 -1.44
CA SER A 11 4.18 -3.53 -1.74
C SER A 11 4.33 -4.67 -2.73
N LYS A 12 3.51 -5.73 -2.58
CA LYS A 12 3.55 -6.89 -3.47
C LYS A 12 3.07 -6.52 -4.88
N ILE A 13 1.94 -5.82 -4.99
CA ILE A 13 1.43 -5.31 -6.28
C ILE A 13 2.49 -4.42 -6.95
N TYR A 14 3.06 -3.46 -6.21
CA TYR A 14 4.09 -2.59 -6.77
C TYR A 14 5.26 -3.39 -7.33
N LYS A 15 5.80 -4.34 -6.55
CA LYS A 15 6.95 -5.15 -6.98
C LYS A 15 6.64 -6.00 -8.22
N LEU A 16 5.46 -6.63 -8.28
CA LEU A 16 5.10 -7.53 -9.38
C LEU A 16 4.85 -6.79 -10.69
N TYR A 17 4.21 -5.62 -10.62
CA TYR A 17 3.69 -4.93 -11.81
C TYR A 17 4.44 -3.65 -12.18
N TYR A 18 5.49 -3.25 -11.43
CA TYR A 18 6.25 -2.02 -11.70
C TYR A 18 6.90 -2.03 -13.09
N GLU A 19 7.55 -3.13 -13.47
CA GLU A 19 8.20 -3.21 -14.79
C GLU A 19 7.17 -3.17 -15.92
N GLU A 20 6.02 -3.81 -15.73
CA GLU A 20 4.91 -3.75 -16.70
C GLU A 20 4.36 -2.33 -16.86
N TYR A 21 4.14 -1.64 -15.74
CA TYR A 21 3.72 -0.24 -15.73
C TYR A 21 4.76 0.69 -16.39
N LYS A 22 6.05 0.47 -16.12
CA LYS A 22 7.16 1.27 -16.65
C LYS A 22 7.33 1.07 -18.16
N ASN A 23 7.25 -0.17 -18.63
CA ASN A 23 7.46 -0.54 -20.03
C ASN A 23 6.24 -0.28 -20.93
N PHE A 24 5.19 0.36 -20.40
CA PHE A 24 4.04 0.76 -21.19
C PHE A 24 4.42 1.79 -22.28
N SER A 25 4.31 1.38 -23.54
CA SER A 25 4.37 2.24 -24.73
C SER A 25 2.99 2.31 -25.40
N THR A 26 2.60 3.51 -25.83
CA THR A 26 1.32 3.78 -26.53
C THR A 26 1.28 3.27 -27.98
N GLU A 27 2.38 2.70 -28.50
CA GLU A 27 2.52 2.26 -29.89
C GLU A 27 2.19 0.78 -30.11
N VAL A 28 1.97 -0.01 -29.05
CA VAL A 28 1.63 -1.43 -29.16
C VAL A 28 0.14 -1.61 -28.92
N GLU A 29 -0.53 -2.43 -29.74
CA GLU A 29 -1.92 -2.92 -29.58
C GLU A 29 -2.11 -3.76 -28.28
N ASN A 30 -1.63 -3.29 -27.14
CA ASN A 30 -1.68 -4.03 -25.87
C ASN A 30 -2.98 -3.74 -25.08
N GLY A 31 -4.06 -3.36 -25.77
CA GLY A 31 -5.42 -3.20 -25.21
C GLY A 31 -5.65 -2.07 -24.19
N ARG A 32 -4.59 -1.55 -23.56
CA ARG A 32 -4.64 -0.51 -22.53
C ARG A 32 -4.81 0.89 -23.13
N LYS A 33 -5.99 1.49 -22.96
CA LYS A 33 -6.29 2.86 -23.41
C LYS A 33 -5.69 3.96 -22.51
N THR A 34 -5.25 3.63 -21.29
CA THR A 34 -4.68 4.62 -20.35
C THR A 34 -3.51 4.03 -19.56
N LYS A 35 -2.37 4.73 -19.52
CA LYS A 35 -1.15 4.33 -18.77
C LYS A 35 -1.37 4.15 -17.26
N ILE A 36 -2.42 4.76 -16.71
CA ILE A 36 -2.65 4.93 -15.27
C ILE A 36 -3.15 3.64 -14.61
N PHE A 37 -4.02 2.90 -15.30
CA PHE A 37 -4.67 1.70 -14.76
C PHE A 37 -3.97 0.43 -15.21
N VAL A 38 -3.55 -0.38 -14.25
CA VAL A 38 -2.82 -1.63 -14.45
C VAL A 38 -3.72 -2.77 -13.97
N PRO A 39 -4.27 -3.64 -14.86
CA PRO A 39 -4.87 -4.92 -14.47
C PRO A 39 -3.90 -5.74 -13.64
N ILE A 40 -4.43 -6.35 -12.57
CA ILE A 40 -3.68 -7.18 -11.65
C ILE A 40 -4.38 -8.52 -11.42
N ASP A 41 -3.58 -9.56 -11.24
CA ASP A 41 -4.04 -10.89 -10.85
C ASP A 41 -4.08 -11.02 -9.32
N CYS A 42 -5.30 -10.95 -8.76
CA CYS A 42 -5.53 -11.08 -7.32
C CYS A 42 -5.16 -12.47 -6.78
N GLN A 43 -5.25 -13.53 -7.60
CA GLN A 43 -4.90 -14.88 -7.18
C GLN A 43 -3.38 -15.02 -7.09
N MET A 44 -2.65 -14.55 -8.11
CA MET A 44 -1.18 -14.54 -8.07
C MET A 44 -0.65 -13.74 -6.86
N ILE A 45 -1.25 -12.59 -6.56
CA ILE A 45 -0.87 -11.79 -5.38
C ILE A 45 -1.17 -12.55 -4.07
N ALA A 46 -2.29 -13.27 -4.03
CA ALA A 46 -2.69 -14.05 -2.87
C ALA A 46 -1.74 -15.22 -2.60
N ASP A 47 -1.34 -15.95 -3.65
CA ASP A 47 -0.37 -17.04 -3.55
C ASP A 47 0.97 -16.54 -2.99
N GLU A 48 1.43 -15.38 -3.46
CA GLU A 48 2.65 -14.71 -2.99
C GLU A 48 2.58 -14.19 -1.54
N LEU A 49 1.38 -14.16 -0.94
CA LEU A 49 1.12 -13.66 0.40
C LEU A 49 0.52 -14.74 1.33
N ASP A 50 0.43 -15.99 0.88
CA ASP A 50 -0.17 -17.11 1.61
C ASP A 50 -1.59 -16.74 2.14
N THR A 51 -2.43 -16.22 1.24
CA THR A 51 -3.80 -15.79 1.52
C THR A 51 -4.76 -16.21 0.41
N ASP A 52 -6.04 -15.88 0.56
CA ASP A 52 -7.07 -16.08 -0.46
C ASP A 52 -7.18 -14.88 -1.44
N GLY A 53 -7.41 -15.16 -2.72
CA GLY A 53 -7.60 -14.16 -3.79
C GLY A 53 -8.79 -13.23 -3.55
N ASP A 54 -9.87 -13.74 -2.97
CA ASP A 54 -11.05 -12.95 -2.62
C ASP A 54 -10.78 -11.98 -1.47
N ILE A 55 -9.83 -12.31 -0.57
CA ILE A 55 -9.37 -11.38 0.46
C ILE A 55 -8.59 -10.24 -0.18
N ILE A 56 -7.71 -10.52 -1.15
CA ILE A 56 -6.97 -9.47 -1.88
C ILE A 56 -7.95 -8.58 -2.64
N PHE A 57 -8.86 -9.17 -3.41
CA PHE A 57 -9.89 -8.45 -4.12
C PHE A 57 -10.75 -7.60 -3.18
N GLY A 58 -11.26 -8.20 -2.10
CA GLY A 58 -12.12 -7.52 -1.14
C GLY A 58 -11.42 -6.34 -0.46
N ARG A 59 -10.12 -6.47 -0.16
CA ARG A 59 -9.33 -5.36 0.39
C ARG A 59 -9.15 -4.23 -0.60
N LEU A 60 -8.88 -4.54 -1.86
CA LEU A 60 -8.74 -3.51 -2.90
C LEU A 60 -10.06 -2.82 -3.20
N TYR A 61 -11.13 -3.60 -3.40
CA TYR A 61 -12.41 -3.11 -3.86
C TYR A 61 -13.28 -2.47 -2.77
N TYR A 62 -13.39 -3.10 -1.60
CA TYR A 62 -14.29 -2.59 -0.54
C TYR A 62 -13.59 -1.64 0.43
N HIS A 63 -12.28 -1.81 0.67
CA HIS A 63 -11.58 -1.00 1.66
C HIS A 63 -10.73 0.10 1.00
N MET A 64 -9.76 -0.27 0.14
CA MET A 64 -8.80 0.69 -0.39
C MET A 64 -9.41 1.64 -1.42
N GLU A 65 -10.31 1.17 -2.29
CA GLU A 65 -11.04 2.07 -3.19
C GLU A 65 -11.87 3.09 -2.42
N GLN A 66 -12.57 2.67 -1.37
CA GLN A 66 -13.35 3.60 -0.54
C GLN A 66 -12.45 4.58 0.21
N LYS A 67 -11.28 4.14 0.67
CA LYS A 67 -10.37 4.92 1.51
C LYS A 67 -9.48 5.88 0.73
N TYR A 68 -9.00 5.45 -0.45
CA TYR A 68 -7.99 6.17 -1.22
C TYR A 68 -8.51 6.70 -2.56
N GLY A 69 -9.61 6.17 -3.07
CA GLY A 69 -10.34 6.80 -4.17
C GLY A 69 -10.97 8.11 -3.69
N TYR A 70 -11.01 9.12 -4.57
CA TYR A 70 -11.51 10.44 -4.21
C TYR A 70 -12.25 11.12 -5.37
N ARG A 71 -13.06 12.13 -5.03
CA ARG A 71 -13.67 13.04 -6.00
C ARG A 71 -12.94 14.38 -5.97
N ARG A 72 -12.78 14.99 -7.13
CA ARG A 72 -12.26 16.35 -7.28
C ARG A 72 -13.41 17.36 -7.21
N ASP A 73 -13.06 18.65 -7.15
CA ASP A 73 -14.03 19.75 -7.07
C ASP A 73 -14.94 19.86 -8.30
N ASP A 74 -14.52 19.28 -9.44
CA ASP A 74 -15.30 19.17 -10.68
C ASP A 74 -16.21 17.92 -10.73
N ASP A 75 -16.40 17.24 -9.59
CA ASP A 75 -17.10 15.96 -9.41
C ASP A 75 -16.48 14.77 -10.19
N SER A 76 -15.32 14.96 -10.83
CA SER A 76 -14.60 13.85 -11.45
C SER A 76 -14.04 12.91 -10.37
N ARG A 77 -14.16 11.60 -10.60
CA ARG A 77 -13.69 10.56 -9.68
C ARG A 77 -12.32 10.05 -10.09
N VAL A 78 -11.38 10.05 -9.14
CA VAL A 78 -10.10 9.34 -9.25
C VAL A 78 -10.23 8.05 -8.47
N ALA A 79 -10.41 6.95 -9.18
CA ALA A 79 -10.44 5.62 -8.58
C ALA A 79 -9.02 5.17 -8.23
N PHE A 80 -8.90 4.49 -7.08
CA PHE A 80 -7.75 3.70 -6.68
C PHE A 80 -7.79 2.30 -7.32
N PHE A 81 -8.97 1.67 -7.37
CA PHE A 81 -9.20 0.36 -7.96
C PHE A 81 -10.53 0.33 -8.74
N LEU A 82 -10.52 -0.31 -9.90
CA LEU A 82 -11.67 -0.48 -10.78
C LEU A 82 -11.88 -1.96 -11.09
N LEU A 83 -13.15 -2.39 -11.08
CA LEU A 83 -13.50 -3.72 -11.59
C LEU A 83 -13.23 -3.84 -13.09
N GLN A 84 -13.42 -2.73 -13.81
CA GLN A 84 -13.23 -2.68 -15.25
C GLN A 84 -12.73 -1.31 -15.69
N ALA A 85 -11.66 -1.28 -16.48
CA ALA A 85 -11.10 -0.10 -17.11
C ALA A 85 -10.98 -0.36 -18.61
N GLY A 86 -12.01 0.00 -19.38
CA GLY A 86 -12.12 -0.39 -20.79
C GLY A 86 -12.32 -1.91 -20.92
N ASN A 87 -11.37 -2.60 -21.55
CA ASN A 87 -11.41 -4.06 -21.70
C ASN A 87 -10.70 -4.80 -20.57
N ASP A 88 -9.89 -4.09 -19.77
CA ASP A 88 -9.13 -4.69 -18.68
C ASP A 88 -10.01 -4.82 -17.43
N GLN A 89 -9.84 -5.92 -16.71
CA GLN A 89 -10.54 -6.19 -15.45
C GLN A 89 -9.59 -6.07 -14.25
N LYS A 90 -10.16 -5.72 -13.09
CA LYS A 90 -9.45 -5.63 -11.80
C LYS A 90 -8.18 -4.77 -11.90
N CYS A 91 -8.37 -3.49 -12.18
CA CYS A 91 -7.28 -2.56 -12.44
C CYS A 91 -7.00 -1.66 -11.24
N VAL A 92 -5.72 -1.45 -10.93
CA VAL A 92 -5.28 -0.48 -9.92
C VAL A 92 -4.75 0.77 -10.61
N ASN A 93 -5.05 1.94 -10.06
CA ASN A 93 -4.38 3.19 -10.37
C ASN A 93 -2.96 3.15 -9.81
N PHE A 94 -2.00 2.79 -10.65
CA PHE A 94 -0.65 2.45 -10.23
C PHE A 94 0.14 3.65 -9.66
N PRO A 95 0.05 4.87 -10.25
CA PRO A 95 0.60 6.07 -9.63
C PRO A 95 0.05 6.34 -8.23
N LEU A 96 -1.27 6.25 -8.05
CA LEU A 96 -1.90 6.51 -6.76
C LEU A 96 -1.52 5.43 -5.74
N LEU A 97 -1.44 4.16 -6.15
CA LEU A 97 -0.89 3.08 -5.32
C LEU A 97 0.52 3.40 -4.85
N ALA A 98 1.40 3.87 -5.74
CA ALA A 98 2.78 4.19 -5.38
C ALA A 98 2.84 5.31 -4.33
N SER A 99 2.04 6.36 -4.49
CA SER A 99 1.94 7.46 -3.51
C SER A 99 1.40 7.00 -2.16
N VAL A 100 0.32 6.20 -2.16
CA VAL A 100 -0.27 5.64 -0.93
C VAL A 100 0.73 4.73 -0.21
N LEU A 101 1.41 3.86 -0.96
CA LEU A 101 2.41 2.95 -0.43
C LEU A 101 3.58 3.70 0.20
N ALA A 102 4.10 4.73 -0.46
CA ALA A 102 5.18 5.56 0.07
C ALA A 102 4.78 6.24 1.39
N GLY A 103 3.56 6.80 1.46
CA GLY A 103 3.02 7.37 2.70
C GLY A 103 2.92 6.36 3.84
N MET A 104 2.40 5.15 3.57
CA MET A 104 2.34 4.07 4.57
C MET A 104 3.74 3.66 5.07
N GLN A 105 4.73 3.56 4.17
CA GLN A 105 6.09 3.20 4.54
C GLN A 105 6.78 4.29 5.37
N GLU A 106 6.51 5.56 5.06
CA GLU A 106 7.01 6.69 5.83
C GLU A 106 6.40 6.71 7.24
N GLU A 107 5.09 6.52 7.37
CA GLU A 107 4.39 6.43 8.66
C GLU A 107 4.89 5.26 9.50
N ASP A 108 5.02 4.06 8.90
CA ASP A 108 5.54 2.87 9.59
C ASP A 108 6.99 3.08 10.07
N SER A 109 7.82 3.74 9.28
CA SER A 109 9.19 4.11 9.66
C SER A 109 9.22 5.10 10.82
N LYS A 110 8.43 6.18 10.75
CA LYS A 110 8.32 7.18 11.82
C LYS A 110 7.83 6.56 13.13
N PHE A 111 6.82 5.67 13.06
CA PHE A 111 6.30 4.98 14.23
C PHE A 111 7.37 4.10 14.89
N LYS A 112 8.15 3.35 14.10
CA LYS A 112 9.25 2.52 14.61
C LYS A 112 10.35 3.35 15.27
N ILE A 113 10.76 4.45 14.62
CA ILE A 113 11.76 5.38 15.17
C ILE A 113 11.26 5.98 16.48
N SER A 114 10.02 6.46 16.52
CA SER A 114 9.42 7.04 17.71
C SER A 114 9.35 6.02 18.86
N THR A 115 8.90 4.80 18.58
CA THR A 115 8.83 3.72 19.58
C THR A 115 10.21 3.39 20.14
N TRP A 116 11.25 3.35 19.29
CA TRP A 116 12.62 3.11 19.71
C TRP A 116 13.18 4.24 20.58
N LEU A 117 12.96 5.50 20.18
CA LEU A 117 13.36 6.67 20.98
C LEU A 117 12.65 6.69 22.35
N SER A 118 11.34 6.41 22.38
CA SER A 118 10.59 6.31 23.64
C SER A 118 11.15 5.21 24.54
N THR A 119 11.51 4.05 23.97
CA THR A 119 12.12 2.95 24.72
C THR A 119 13.45 3.37 25.35
N ILE A 120 14.31 4.07 24.61
CA ILE A 120 15.58 4.60 25.15
C ILE A 120 15.33 5.62 26.24
N ALA A 121 14.39 6.55 26.03
CA ALA A 121 14.06 7.57 27.02
C ALA A 121 13.60 6.95 28.34
N ILE A 122 12.78 5.89 28.28
CA ILE A 122 12.35 5.14 29.47
C ILE A 122 13.54 4.50 30.18
N VAL A 123 14.45 3.85 29.44
CA VAL A 123 15.65 3.23 30.03
C VAL A 123 16.53 4.26 30.71
N VAL A 124 16.77 5.41 30.08
CA VAL A 124 17.56 6.51 30.66
C VAL A 124 16.87 7.05 31.91
N ALA A 125 15.56 7.33 31.86
CA ALA A 125 14.81 7.86 32.99
C ALA A 125 14.80 6.92 34.20
N VAL A 126 14.61 5.61 33.97
CA VAL A 126 14.69 4.61 35.04
C VAL A 126 16.12 4.53 35.58
N GLY A 127 17.12 4.51 34.71
CA GLY A 127 18.53 4.47 35.11
C GLY A 127 18.95 5.66 35.96
N THR A 128 18.55 6.88 35.59
CA THR A 128 18.83 8.09 36.37
C THR A 128 18.10 8.08 37.72
N ALA A 129 16.84 7.67 37.75
CA ALA A 129 16.09 7.55 39.00
C ALA A 129 16.73 6.56 39.98
N VAL A 130 17.17 5.39 39.50
CA VAL A 130 17.86 4.39 40.34
C VAL A 130 19.20 4.91 40.84
N ALA A 131 20.00 5.54 39.98
CA ALA A 131 21.27 6.13 40.38
C ALA A 131 21.10 7.19 41.48
N GLN A 132 20.06 8.02 41.37
CA GLN A 132 19.74 9.04 42.37
C GLN A 132 19.38 8.41 43.73
N VAL A 133 18.61 7.32 43.75
CA VAL A 133 18.25 6.61 44.99
C VAL A 133 19.45 5.91 45.64
N ILE A 134 20.42 5.42 44.87
CA ILE A 134 21.63 4.78 45.42
C ILE A 134 22.56 5.81 46.07
N GLN A 135 22.55 7.06 45.59
CA GLN A 135 23.41 8.14 46.08
C GLN A 135 22.83 8.89 47.28
N SER A 136 21.55 8.71 47.60
CA SER A 136 20.86 9.29 48.77
C SER A 136 20.96 8.41 50.00
#